data_AF-A0A977KB12-F1
#
_entry.id   AF-A0A977KB12-F1
#
_cell.length_a   1.000
_cell.length_b   1.000
_cell.length_c   1.000
_cell.angle_alpha   90.00
_cell.angle_beta   90.00
_cell.angle_gamma   90.00
#
_symmetry.space_group_name_H-M   'P 1'
#
loop_
_entity.id
_entity.type
_entity.pdbx_description
1 polymer ?
#
loop_
_entity_poly.entity_id
_entity_poly.type
_entity_poly.pdbx_seq_one_letter_code
_entity_poly.pdbx_strand_id
1 'polypeptide(L)' 'MEGVDLLQIEGLAMNGKIKDAWVEKEGKLARLVAITTDGEKIVSVPEEPGVVAKSFFIVKKYIEWGPLIVENR' A
#
# COMPACT_ATOMS: atom_id res chain seq x y z
N MET A 1 1.92 15.45 -8.79
CA MET A 1 1.23 14.14 -8.78
C MET A 1 0.33 14.17 -7.57
N GLU A 2 -0.98 14.12 -7.74
CA GLU A 2 -1.90 13.90 -6.62
C GLU A 2 -1.63 12.49 -6.09
N GLY A 3 -1.36 12.38 -4.78
CA GLY A 3 -1.24 11.08 -4.13
C GLY A 3 -2.60 10.40 -4.06
N VAL A 4 -2.61 9.08 -3.94
CA VAL A 4 -3.85 8.31 -3.70
C VAL A 4 -4.14 8.22 -2.20
N ASP A 5 -5.37 7.88 -1.82
CA ASP A 5 -5.65 7.56 -0.43
C ASP A 5 -5.10 6.17 -0.04
N LEU A 6 -4.95 5.94 1.27
CA LEU A 6 -4.42 4.67 1.79
C LEU A 6 -5.36 3.48 1.52
N LEU A 7 -6.68 3.71 1.53
CA LEU A 7 -7.69 2.67 1.31
C LEU A 7 -7.60 2.11 -0.12
N GLN A 8 -7.27 2.94 -1.11
CA GLN A 8 -7.04 2.52 -2.48
C GLN A 8 -5.83 1.58 -2.56
N ILE A 9 -4.72 1.90 -1.87
CA ILE A 9 -3.54 1.04 -1.82
C ILE A 9 -3.86 -0.29 -1.12
N GLU A 10 -4.59 -0.25 0.00
CA GLU A 10 -5.07 -1.45 0.70
C GLU A 10 -5.94 -2.34 -0.19
N GLY A 11 -6.88 -1.74 -0.93
CA GLY A 11 -7.74 -2.44 -1.88
C GLY A 11 -6.96 -3.09 -3.03
N LEU A 12 -5.95 -2.41 -3.55
CA LEU A 12 -5.05 -3.01 -4.56
C LEU A 12 -4.27 -4.18 -3.99
N ALA A 13 -3.75 -4.06 -2.77
CA ALA A 13 -3.01 -5.14 -2.11
C ALA A 13 -3.91 -6.35 -1.88
N MET A 14 -5.13 -6.14 -1.37
CA MET A 14 -6.12 -7.20 -1.15
C MET A 14 -6.46 -7.97 -2.45
N ASN A 15 -6.43 -7.30 -3.60
CA ASN A 15 -6.65 -7.90 -4.92
C ASN A 15 -5.36 -8.46 -5.55
N GLY A 16 -4.28 -8.62 -4.79
CA GLY A 16 -3.01 -9.18 -5.28
C GLY A 16 -2.28 -8.29 -6.29
N LYS A 17 -2.60 -6.99 -6.35
CA LYS A 17 -2.01 -6.04 -7.33
C LYS A 17 -0.79 -5.31 -6.81
N ILE A 18 -0.44 -5.45 -5.53
CA ILE A 18 0.76 -4.84 -4.95
C ILE A 18 1.84 -5.91 -4.78
N LYS A 19 3.05 -5.60 -5.24
CA LYS A 19 4.24 -6.44 -5.15
C LYS A 19 5.11 -6.10 -3.94
N ASP A 20 5.28 -4.81 -3.64
CA ASP A 20 6.04 -4.37 -2.48
C ASP A 20 5.54 -3.02 -1.96
N ALA A 21 5.87 -2.69 -0.71
CA ALA A 21 5.54 -1.41 -0.11
C ALA A 21 6.54 -1.03 0.99
N TRP A 22 6.71 0.27 1.22
CA TRP A 22 7.48 0.83 2.32
C TRP A 22 6.93 2.19 2.76
N VAL A 23 7.33 2.64 3.95
CA VAL A 23 6.92 3.93 4.51
C VAL A 23 8.03 4.95 4.31
N GLU A 24 7.70 6.12 3.78
CA GLU A 24 8.59 7.28 3.69
C GLU A 24 8.14 8.35 4.68
N LYS A 25 9.08 8.92 5.45
CA LYS A 25 8.78 10.03 6.35
C LYS A 25 8.85 11.36 5.60
N GLU A 26 7.87 12.23 5.85
CA GLU A 26 7.82 13.58 5.33
C GLU A 26 7.59 14.57 6.48
N GLY A 27 8.69 14.98 7.13
CA GLY A 27 8.64 15.84 8.31
C GLY A 27 7.91 15.16 9.48
N LYS A 28 6.74 15.71 9.86
CA LYS A 28 5.87 15.14 10.91
C LYS A 28 4.85 14.13 10.38
N LEU A 29 4.70 14.04 9.06
CA LEU A 29 3.80 13.11 8.38
C LEU A 29 4.59 11.95 7.78
N ALA A 30 3.87 10.99 7.22
CA ALA A 30 4.44 9.90 6.45
C ALA A 30 3.60 9.63 5.19
N ARG A 31 4.19 8.94 4.22
CA ARG A 31 3.51 8.41 3.04
C ARG A 31 3.74 6.90 2.95
N LEU A 32 2.74 6.20 2.46
CA LEU A 32 2.89 4.83 2.01
C LEU A 32 3.29 4.85 0.54
N VAL A 33 4.37 4.16 0.22
CA VAL A 33 4.81 3.93 -1.15
C VAL A 33 4.58 2.47 -1.47
N ALA A 34 3.95 2.20 -2.59
CA ALA A 34 3.66 0.85 -3.05
C ALA A 34 4.12 0.68 -4.50
N ILE A 35 4.59 -0.52 -4.83
CA ILE A 35 4.92 -0.95 -6.18
C ILE A 35 3.90 -2.00 -6.59
N THR A 36 3.21 -1.76 -7.70
CA THR A 36 2.25 -2.71 -8.25
C THR A 36 2.96 -3.89 -8.92
N THR A 37 2.22 -4.94 -9.23
CA THR A 37 2.74 -6.13 -9.92
C THR A 37 3.20 -5.87 -11.35
N ASP A 38 2.67 -4.85 -12.01
CA ASP A 38 3.12 -4.36 -13.34
C ASP A 38 4.25 -3.33 -13.27
N GLY A 39 4.71 -2.97 -12.06
CA GLY A 39 5.90 -2.12 -11.84
C GLY A 39 5.62 -0.63 -11.69
N GLU A 40 4.35 -0.21 -11.65
CA GLU A 40 3.96 1.17 -11.34
C GLU A 40 4.25 1.52 -9.87
N LYS A 41 4.73 2.76 -9.64
CA LYS A 41 4.93 3.32 -8.30
C LYS A 41 3.73 4.17 -7.91
N ILE A 42 3.05 3.77 -6.85
CA ILE A 42 1.93 4.50 -6.25
C ILE A 42 2.40 5.11 -4.93
N VAL A 43 2.06 6.38 -4.70
CA VAL A 43 2.42 7.12 -3.49
C VAL A 43 1.15 7.69 -2.86
N SER A 44 0.96 7.47 -1.57
CA SER A 44 -0.19 8.00 -0.86
C SER A 44 -0.08 9.50 -0.63
N VAL A 45 -1.22 10.14 -0.31
CA VAL A 45 -1.20 11.46 0.35
C VAL A 45 -0.47 11.38 1.70
N PRO A 46 0.18 12.48 2.17
CA PRO A 46 0.78 12.53 3.49
C PRO A 46 -0.28 12.40 4.60
N GLU A 47 -0.01 11.52 5.57
CA GLU A 47 -0.91 11.22 6.69
C GLU A 47 -0.12 11.11 8.01
N GLU A 48 -0.83 11.03 9.13
CA GLU A 48 -0.20 10.78 10.42
C GLU A 48 0.59 9.46 10.41
N PRO A 49 1.81 9.41 10.97
CA PRO A 49 2.65 8.21 10.91
C PRO A 49 1.99 6.94 11.47
N GLY A 50 1.14 7.06 12.50
CA GLY A 50 0.41 5.92 13.06
C GLY A 50 -0.64 5.34 12.09
N VAL A 51 -1.31 6.22 11.33
CA VAL A 51 -2.28 5.82 10.29
C VAL A 51 -1.57 5.10 9.15
N VAL A 52 -0.46 5.67 8.67
CA VAL A 52 0.36 5.07 7.61
C VAL A 52 0.97 3.73 8.05
N ALA A 53 1.45 3.62 9.28
CA ALA A 53 2.00 2.37 9.82
C ALA A 53 0.96 1.26 9.89
N LYS A 54 -0.28 1.58 10.29
CA LYS A 54 -1.40 0.63 10.29
C LYS A 54 -1.70 0.15 8.88
N SER A 55 -1.83 1.06 7.92
CA SER A 55 -2.09 0.73 6.52
C SER A 55 -0.97 -0.11 5.92
N PHE A 56 0.30 0.26 6.20
CA PHE A 56 1.47 -0.52 5.80
C PHE A 56 1.41 -1.97 6.29
N PHE A 57 1.04 -2.21 7.55
CA PHE A 57 0.91 -3.57 8.08
C PHE A 57 -0.15 -4.38 7.34
N ILE A 58 -1.31 -3.77 7.06
CA ILE A 58 -2.39 -4.38 6.28
C ILE A 58 -1.90 -4.74 4.87
N VAL A 59 -1.25 -3.78 4.19
CA VAL A 59 -0.69 -3.98 2.85
C VAL A 59 0.35 -5.10 2.83
N LYS A 60 1.28 -5.16 3.81
CA LYS A 60 2.27 -6.26 3.88
C LYS A 60 1.59 -7.63 4.04
N LYS A 61 0.53 -7.74 4.84
CA LYS A 61 -0.25 -8.97 4.97
C LYS A 61 -0.93 -9.35 3.66
N TYR A 62 -1.52 -8.39 2.96
CA TYR A 62 -2.14 -8.66 1.67
C TYR A 62 -1.15 -8.90 0.53
N ILE A 63 0.09 -8.42 0.59
CA ILE A 63 1.12 -8.83 -0.37
C ILE A 63 1.41 -10.33 -0.23
N GLU A 64 1.41 -10.86 1.01
CA GLU A 64 1.62 -12.29 1.27
C GLU A 64 0.40 -13.14 0.85
N TRP A 65 -0.82 -12.65 1.08
CA TRP A 65 -2.05 -13.45 0.93
C TRP A 65 -2.87 -13.16 -0.33
N GLY A 66 -2.78 -11.93 -0.86
CA GLY A 66 -3.59 -11.44 -1.98
C GLY A 66 -3.55 -12.35 -3.20
N PRO A 67 -2.37 -12.79 -3.68
CA PRO A 67 -2.28 -13.74 -4.79
C PRO A 67 -3.04 -15.04 -4.50
N LEU A 68 -2.93 -15.59 -3.28
CA LEU A 68 -3.62 -16.82 -2.87
C LEU A 68 -5.15 -16.64 -2.80
N ILE A 69 -5.62 -15.46 -2.39
CA ILE A 69 -7.06 -15.16 -2.29
C ILE A 69 -7.68 -15.05 -3.69
N VAL A 70 -6.96 -14.44 -4.63
CA VAL A 70 -7.46 -14.20 -6.00
C VAL A 70 -7.38 -15.46 -6.86
N GLU A 71 -6.34 -16.29 -6.72
CA GLU A 71 -6.18 -17.54 -7.48
C GLU A 71 -7.24 -18.61 -7.12
N ASN A 72 -7.89 -18.50 -5.96
CA ASN A 72 -8.93 -19.43 -5.51
C ASN A 72 -10.37 -18.95 -5.82
N ARG A 73 -10.55 -17.94 -6.68
CA ARG A 73 -11.86 -17.47 -7.17
C ARG A 73 -12.04 -17.79 -8.64
#